data_AF-K1YJR1-F1
#
_entry.id   AF-K1YJR1-F1
#
_cell.length_a   1.000
_cell.length_b   1.000
_cell.length_c   1.000
_cell.angle_alpha   90.00
_cell.angle_beta   90.00
_cell.angle_gamma   90.00
#
_symmetry.space_group_name_H-M   'P 1'
#
loop_
_entity.id
_entity.type
_entity.pdbx_description
1 polymer ?
#
loop_
_entity_poly.entity_id
_entity_poly.type
_entity_poly.pdbx_seq_one_letter_code
_entity_poly.pdbx_strand_id
1 'polypeptide(L)'
;MVVGVIEIISEIAKVLSLSLRLFGNIFAGEVLISVISALFAAIMPTPFMLLELLVGLIQAAVFTMLTLVYLTVMTTAPHGEEEH
;
A
#
# COMPACT_ATOMS: atom_id res chain seq x y z
N MET A 1 -2.60 18.90 20.66
CA MET A 1 -1.70 17.76 20.94
C MET A 1 -2.29 16.42 20.49
N VAL A 2 -3.56 16.12 20.79
CA VAL A 2 -4.19 14.84 20.40
C VAL A 2 -4.40 14.69 18.89
N VAL A 3 -4.77 15.75 18.17
CA VAL A 3 -5.02 15.71 16.70
C VAL A 3 -3.79 15.25 15.90
N GLY A 4 -2.59 15.74 16.23
CA GLY A 4 -1.36 15.35 15.51
C GLY A 4 -1.01 13.87 15.65
N VAL A 5 -1.30 13.25 16.80
CA VAL A 5 -1.10 11.81 17.02
C VAL A 5 -2.12 11.00 16.21
N ILE A 6 -3.37 11.47 16.12
CA ILE A 6 -4.41 10.81 15.34
C ILE A 6 -4.12 10.91 13.84
N GLU A 7 -3.60 12.03 13.36
CA GLU A 7 -3.19 12.23 11.96
C GLU A 7 -2.12 11.20 11.56
N ILE A 8 -1.06 11.05 12.37
CA ILE A 8 0.02 10.08 12.13
C ILE A 8 -0.51 8.64 12.15
N ILE A 9 -1.35 8.28 13.12
CA ILE A 9 -1.95 6.94 13.21
C ILE A 9 -2.86 6.66 12.02
N SER A 10 -3.67 7.65 11.60
CA SER A 10 -4.57 7.55 10.45
C SER A 10 -3.79 7.34 9.15
N GLU A 11 -2.65 8.03 8.99
CA GLU A 11 -1.78 7.89 7.82
C GLU A 11 -1.10 6.52 7.78
N ILE A 12 -0.54 6.05 8.90
CA ILE A 12 0.02 4.70 9.01
C ILE A 12 -1.05 3.63 8.79
N ALA A 13 -2.27 3.85 9.29
CA ALA A 13 -3.39 2.94 9.07
C ALA A 13 -3.77 2.85 7.58
N LYS A 14 -3.77 3.98 6.84
CA LYS A 14 -3.96 3.96 5.38
C LYS A 14 -2.88 3.12 4.71
N VAL A 15 -1.60 3.37 5.02
CA VAL A 15 -0.45 2.61 4.49
C VAL A 15 -0.58 1.11 4.79
N LEU A 16 -0.90 0.75 6.03
CA LEU A 16 -1.04 -0.64 6.45
C LEU A 16 -2.20 -1.33 5.74
N SER A 17 -3.35 -0.66 5.63
CA SER A 17 -4.51 -1.16 4.88
C SER A 17 -4.19 -1.35 3.40
N LEU A 18 -3.35 -0.47 2.85
CA LEU A 18 -2.85 -0.50 1.48
C LEU A 18 -1.95 -1.73 1.22
N SER A 19 -0.96 -1.94 2.10
CA SER A 19 0.01 -3.04 2.06
C SER A 19 -0.64 -4.40 2.33
N LEU A 20 -1.56 -4.49 3.29
CA LEU A 20 -2.34 -5.72 3.54
C LEU A 20 -3.21 -6.10 2.35
N ARG A 21 -3.70 -5.13 1.58
CA ARG A 21 -4.48 -5.39 0.35
C ARG A 21 -3.60 -5.91 -0.78
N LEU A 22 -2.40 -5.35 -0.96
CA LEU A 22 -1.41 -5.84 -1.94
C LEU A 22 -0.92 -7.26 -1.55
N PHE A 23 -0.59 -7.46 -0.27
CA PHE A 23 -0.21 -8.76 0.28
C PHE A 23 -1.33 -9.79 0.08
N GLY A 24 -2.58 -9.44 0.41
CA GLY A 24 -3.74 -10.32 0.24
C GLY A 24 -3.98 -10.70 -1.22
N ASN A 25 -3.76 -9.78 -2.15
CA ASN A 25 -3.81 -10.05 -3.59
C ASN A 25 -2.73 -11.08 -3.99
N ILE A 26 -1.43 -10.77 -3.80
CA ILE A 26 -0.33 -11.67 -4.19
C ILE A 26 -0.46 -13.05 -3.51
N PHE A 27 -0.84 -13.06 -2.23
CA PHE A 27 -1.07 -14.29 -1.46
C PHE A 27 -2.27 -15.07 -2.00
N ALA A 28 -3.37 -14.40 -2.39
CA ALA A 28 -4.50 -15.05 -3.04
C ALA A 28 -4.08 -15.65 -4.39
N GLY A 29 -3.29 -14.96 -5.21
CA GLY A 29 -2.76 -15.50 -6.46
C GLY A 29 -1.91 -16.75 -6.26
N GLU A 30 -1.01 -16.75 -5.27
CA GLU A 30 -0.13 -17.88 -4.96
C GLU A 30 -0.88 -19.07 -4.33
N VAL A 31 -1.78 -18.81 -3.37
CA VAL A 31 -2.66 -19.82 -2.78
C VAL A 31 -3.59 -20.40 -3.84
N LEU A 32 -4.13 -19.57 -4.73
CA LEU A 32 -4.98 -20.00 -5.83
C LEU A 32 -4.21 -20.93 -6.78
N ILE A 33 -2.98 -20.60 -7.16
CA ILE A 33 -2.13 -21.48 -7.97
C ILE A 33 -1.81 -22.80 -7.26
N SER A 34 -1.51 -22.75 -5.96
CA SER A 34 -1.27 -23.94 -5.13
C SER A 34 -2.50 -24.85 -5.12
N VAL A 35 -3.70 -24.29 -4.87
CA VAL A 35 -4.97 -25.04 -4.81
C VAL A 35 -5.40 -25.55 -6.19
N ILE A 36 -5.27 -24.75 -7.26
CA ILE A 36 -5.65 -25.16 -8.62
C ILE A 36 -4.67 -26.18 -9.19
N SER A 37 -3.37 -26.07 -8.88
CA SER A 37 -2.37 -27.08 -9.25
C SER A 37 -2.68 -28.46 -8.66
N ALA A 38 -3.33 -28.49 -7.50
CA ALA A 38 -3.80 -29.71 -6.88
C ALA A 38 -5.07 -30.27 -7.51
N LEU A 39 -5.90 -29.46 -8.22
CA LEU A 39 -7.23 -29.86 -8.70
C LEU A 39 -7.40 -30.00 -10.23
N PHE A 40 -7.22 -28.97 -11.07
CA PHE A 40 -7.22 -29.06 -12.56
C PHE A 40 -7.16 -27.66 -13.24
N ALA A 41 -6.48 -27.58 -14.39
CA ALA A 41 -6.52 -26.54 -15.44
C ALA A 41 -6.21 -25.07 -15.03
N ALA A 42 -4.92 -24.71 -15.11
CA ALA A 42 -4.30 -23.41 -14.84
C ALA A 42 -4.70 -22.22 -15.77
N ILE A 43 -5.82 -22.30 -16.48
CA ILE A 43 -6.18 -21.33 -17.55
C ILE A 43 -7.13 -20.22 -17.09
N MET A 44 -7.80 -20.39 -15.94
CA MET A 44 -8.70 -19.39 -15.36
C MET A 44 -8.01 -18.18 -14.67
N PRO A 45 -6.84 -18.30 -14.00
CA PRO A 45 -6.29 -17.18 -13.21
C PRO A 45 -5.51 -16.12 -13.98
N THR A 46 -5.06 -16.41 -15.20
CA THR A 46 -4.07 -15.60 -15.94
C THR A 46 -4.46 -14.13 -16.16
N PRO A 47 -5.69 -13.76 -16.55
CA PRO A 47 -6.06 -12.35 -16.67
C PRO A 47 -6.27 -11.68 -15.30
N PHE A 48 -6.69 -12.43 -14.29
CA PHE A 48 -6.94 -11.90 -12.94
C PHE A 48 -5.62 -11.48 -12.28
N MET A 49 -4.59 -12.33 -12.38
CA MET A 49 -3.26 -12.09 -11.83
C MET A 49 -2.57 -10.86 -12.46
N LEU A 50 -2.83 -10.59 -13.75
CA LEU A 50 -2.28 -9.43 -14.45
C LEU A 50 -2.96 -8.12 -14.04
N LEU A 51 -4.29 -8.14 -13.87
CA LEU A 51 -5.05 -7.01 -13.31
C LEU A 51 -4.66 -6.74 -11.87
N GLU A 52 -4.41 -7.80 -11.10
CA GLU A 52 -4.00 -7.74 -9.70
C GLU A 52 -2.62 -7.11 -9.53
N LEU A 53 -1.67 -7.49 -10.39
CA LEU A 53 -0.34 -6.89 -10.47
C LEU A 53 -0.40 -5.40 -10.83
N LEU A 54 -1.27 -5.01 -11.77
CA LEU A 54 -1.53 -3.62 -12.14
C LEU A 54 -2.05 -2.79 -10.96
N VAL A 55 -3.03 -3.32 -10.23
CA VAL A 55 -3.56 -2.67 -9.02
C VAL A 55 -2.47 -2.58 -7.95
N GLY A 56 -1.67 -3.63 -7.76
CA GLY A 56 -0.52 -3.62 -6.83
C GLY A 56 0.54 -2.57 -7.18
N LEU A 57 0.80 -2.34 -8.46
CA LEU A 57 1.71 -1.29 -8.93
C LEU A 57 1.18 0.12 -8.60
N ILE A 58 -0.11 0.37 -8.87
CA ILE A 58 -0.77 1.65 -8.54
C ILE A 58 -0.75 1.87 -7.03
N GLN A 59 -1.02 0.82 -6.27
CA GLN A 59 -1.02 0.81 -4.81
C GLN A 59 0.36 1.18 -4.23
N ALA A 60 1.44 0.60 -4.77
CA ALA A 60 2.81 0.94 -4.39
C ALA A 60 3.19 2.39 -4.77
N ALA A 61 2.76 2.87 -5.94
CA ALA A 61 2.99 4.24 -6.37
C ALA A 61 2.31 5.27 -5.44
N VAL A 62 1.07 5.00 -5.02
CA VAL A 62 0.35 5.83 -4.04
C VAL A 62 1.06 5.81 -2.68
N PHE A 63 1.59 4.67 -2.25
CA PHE A 63 2.37 4.58 -1.01
C PHE A 63 3.63 5.46 -1.05
N THR A 64 4.41 5.37 -2.12
CA THR A 64 5.60 6.23 -2.30
C THR A 64 5.23 7.70 -2.36
N MET A 65 4.11 8.05 -3.02
CA MET A 65 3.61 9.42 -3.07
C MET A 65 3.26 9.95 -1.67
N LEU A 66 2.52 9.20 -0.86
CA LEU A 66 2.19 9.59 0.52
C LEU A 66 3.45 9.70 1.39
N THR A 67 4.41 8.80 1.21
CA THR A 67 5.70 8.82 1.93
C THR A 67 6.54 10.04 1.56
N LEU A 68 6.59 10.41 0.28
CA LEU A 68 7.29 11.60 -0.19
C LEU A 68 6.62 12.88 0.30
N VAL A 69 5.29 12.95 0.27
CA VAL A 69 4.53 14.07 0.84
C VAL A 69 4.80 14.19 2.33
N TYR A 70 4.82 13.07 3.06
CA TYR A 70 5.14 13.05 4.49
C TYR A 70 6.57 13.48 4.78
N LEU A 71 7.56 12.94 4.06
CA LEU A 71 8.95 13.39 4.17
C LEU A 71 9.05 14.89 3.87
N THR A 72 8.33 15.38 2.88
CA THR A 72 8.26 16.81 2.57
C THR A 72 7.62 17.59 3.70
N VAL A 73 6.50 17.15 4.29
CA VAL A 73 5.85 17.84 5.43
C VAL A 73 6.75 17.85 6.66
N MET A 74 7.47 16.76 6.92
CA MET A 74 8.41 16.67 8.04
C MET A 74 9.70 17.46 7.82
N THR A 75 10.19 17.54 6.58
CA THR A 75 11.44 18.24 6.24
C THR A 75 11.19 19.73 5.95
N THR A 76 10.01 20.08 5.42
CA THR A 76 9.44 21.44 5.33
C THR A 76 8.86 21.92 6.67
N ALA A 77 9.11 21.19 7.76
CA ALA A 77 9.19 21.79 9.08
C ALA A 77 10.64 22.19 9.42
N PRO A 78 11.32 23.11 8.71
CA PRO A 78 12.44 23.81 9.31
C PRO A 78 11.86 24.84 10.28
N HIS A 79 12.41 24.91 11.47
CA HIS A 79 12.64 26.17 12.19
C HIS A 79 11.61 27.29 11.94
N GLY A 80 10.42 27.15 12.52
CA GLY A 80 9.73 28.33 13.06
C GLY A 80 10.47 28.76 14.32
N GLU A 81 11.71 29.23 14.16
CA GLU A 81 12.26 30.17 15.11
C GLU A 81 11.36 31.40 15.08
N GLU A 82 11.01 31.84 16.28
CA GLU A 82 10.67 33.23 16.54
C GLU A 82 11.62 34.12 15.74
N GLU A 83 11.10 34.89 14.78
CA GLU A 83 11.50 36.29 14.56
C GLU A 83 10.57 36.95 13.51
N HIS A 84 9.73 37.85 14.04
CA HIS A 84 8.79 38.80 13.43
C HIS A 84 7.39 38.32 13.01
#